data_AF-A0A8T4MGV3-F1
#
_entry.id   AF-A0A8T4MGV3-F1
#
_cell.length_a   1.000
_cell.length_b   1.000
_cell.length_c   1.000
_cell.angle_alpha   90.00
_cell.angle_beta   90.00
_cell.angle_gamma   90.00
#
_symmetry.space_group_name_H-M   'P 1'
#
loop_
_entity.id
_entity.type
_entity.pdbx_description
1 polymer ?
#
loop_
_entity_poly.entity_id
_entity_poly.type
_entity_poly.pdbx_seq_one_letter_code
_entity_poly.pdbx_strand_id
1 'polypeptide(L)'
;MLAVFADTLIIVGIFLLISFKNKNFGWIEKPRFVDYFVVIFFGIVIAILIESWALFVGRWSYRETMPLLYGLGISPLVQLFVTAILSLKLTKFLIKY
;
A
#
# COMPACT_ATOMS: atom_id res chain seq x y z
N MET A 1 6.22 -15.34 5.48
CA MET A 1 7.07 -15.01 4.31
C MET A 1 6.24 -14.60 3.10
N LEU A 2 5.22 -15.37 2.67
CA LEU A 2 4.42 -15.04 1.49
C LEU A 2 3.72 -13.65 1.54
N ALA A 3 3.17 -13.26 2.70
CA ALA A 3 2.51 -11.96 2.86
C ALA A 3 3.47 -10.78 2.63
N VAL A 4 4.64 -10.80 3.29
CA VAL A 4 5.68 -9.76 3.13
C VAL A 4 6.13 -9.61 1.69
N PHE A 5 6.26 -10.72 0.95
CA PHE A 5 6.65 -10.70 -0.46
C PHE A 5 5.58 -10.06 -1.34
N ALA A 6 4.30 -10.37 -1.08
CA ALA A 6 3.17 -9.74 -1.75
C ALA A 6 3.11 -8.24 -1.46
N ASP A 7 3.20 -7.84 -0.19
CA ASP A 7 3.20 -6.43 0.24
C ASP A 7 4.33 -5.64 -0.44
N THR A 8 5.52 -6.23 -0.52
CA THR A 8 6.68 -5.61 -1.20
C THR A 8 6.42 -5.44 -2.69
N LEU A 9 5.93 -6.47 -3.38
CA LEU A 9 5.58 -6.40 -4.81
C LEU A 9 4.52 -5.34 -5.10
N ILE A 10 3.54 -5.20 -4.22
CA ILE A 10 2.49 -4.18 -4.32
C ILE A 10 3.09 -2.77 -4.22
N ILE A 11 3.91 -2.51 -3.20
CA ILE A 11 4.52 -1.19 -3.01
C ILE A 11 5.45 -0.85 -4.16
N VAL A 12 6.28 -1.80 -4.62
CA VAL A 12 7.13 -1.64 -5.79
C VAL A 12 6.29 -1.37 -7.04
N GLY A 13 5.20 -2.10 -7.24
CA GLY A 13 4.26 -1.88 -8.35
C GLY A 13 3.64 -0.47 -8.34
N ILE A 14 3.22 0.01 -7.18
CA ILE A 14 2.69 1.39 -7.01
C ILE A 14 3.77 2.42 -7.37
N PHE A 15 5.01 2.23 -6.90
CA PHE A 15 6.11 3.14 -7.23
C PHE A 15 6.49 3.11 -8.70
N LEU A 16 6.47 1.95 -9.34
CA LEU A 16 6.68 1.83 -10.78
C LEU A 16 5.57 2.54 -11.55
N LEU A 17 4.29 2.36 -11.19
CA LEU A 17 3.16 3.06 -11.83
C LEU A 17 3.33 4.59 -11.78
N ILE A 18 3.76 5.13 -10.65
CA ILE A 18 3.99 6.58 -10.52
C ILE A 18 5.22 7.01 -11.33
N SER A 19 6.27 6.18 -11.36
CA SER A 19 7.46 6.43 -12.19
C SER A 19 7.12 6.47 -13.68
N PHE A 20 6.26 5.56 -14.15
CA PHE A 20 5.73 5.57 -15.52
C PHE A 20 4.88 6.82 -15.79
N LYS A 21 3.98 7.20 -14.87
CA LYS A 21 3.17 8.41 -14.98
C LYS A 21 4.03 9.67 -15.09
N ASN A 22 5.08 9.76 -14.27
CA ASN A 22 5.98 10.91 -14.20
C ASN A 22 7.12 10.85 -15.23
N LYS A 23 7.25 9.75 -15.99
CA LYS A 23 8.33 9.44 -16.96
C LYS A 23 9.74 9.65 -16.39
N ASN A 24 9.89 9.61 -15.07
CA ASN A 24 11.13 9.89 -14.37
C ASN A 24 11.08 9.12 -13.05
N PHE A 25 12.19 8.48 -12.67
CA PHE A 25 12.35 7.81 -11.37
C PHE A 25 12.71 8.79 -10.24
N GLY A 26 13.21 9.98 -10.55
CA GLY A 26 13.54 11.04 -9.59
C GLY A 26 12.33 11.75 -8.96
N TRP A 27 11.10 11.34 -9.27
CA TRP A 27 9.89 11.92 -8.67
C TRP A 27 9.85 11.78 -7.14
N ILE A 28 10.57 10.79 -6.59
CA ILE A 28 10.65 10.52 -5.15
C ILE A 28 11.44 11.61 -4.40
N GLU A 29 12.33 12.34 -5.08
CA GLU A 29 13.09 13.46 -4.46
C GLU A 29 12.16 14.65 -4.14
N LYS A 30 11.26 14.97 -5.08
CA LYS A 30 10.28 16.06 -4.98
C LYS A 30 8.87 15.54 -5.31
N PRO A 31 8.28 14.69 -4.46
CA PRO A 31 6.97 14.12 -4.70
C PRO A 31 5.91 15.22 -4.69
N ARG A 32 5.05 15.23 -5.71
CA ARG A 32 3.95 16.19 -5.81
C ARG A 32 2.76 15.68 -5.00
N PHE A 33 1.84 16.58 -4.63
CA PHE A 33 0.61 16.19 -3.91
C PHE A 33 -0.19 15.11 -4.65
N VAL A 34 -0.22 15.16 -5.99
CA VAL A 34 -0.86 14.16 -6.85
C VAL A 34 -0.20 12.78 -6.70
N ASP A 35 1.11 12.71 -6.45
CA ASP A 35 1.82 11.44 -6.30
C ASP A 35 1.45 10.75 -4.98
N TYR A 36 1.33 11.52 -3.89
CA TYR A 36 0.80 11.01 -2.62
C TYR A 36 -0.63 10.50 -2.78
N PHE A 37 -1.50 11.25 -3.48
CA PHE A 37 -2.87 10.82 -3.70
C PHE A 37 -2.94 9.48 -4.45
N VAL A 38 -2.09 9.29 -5.47
CA VAL A 38 -2.00 8.01 -6.20
C VAL A 38 -1.51 6.88 -5.29
N VAL A 39 -0.45 7.09 -4.49
CA VAL A 39 0.01 6.07 -3.53
C VAL A 39 -1.10 5.66 -2.57
N ILE A 40 -1.80 6.64 -2.00
CA ILE A 40 -2.87 6.42 -1.01
C ILE A 40 -4.05 5.69 -1.66
N PHE A 41 -4.50 6.19 -2.81
CA PHE A 41 -5.64 5.61 -3.53
C PHE A 41 -5.38 4.16 -3.91
N PHE A 42 -4.24 3.87 -4.55
CA PHE A 42 -3.89 2.51 -4.93
C PHE A 42 -3.61 1.62 -3.72
N GLY A 43 -2.99 2.14 -2.66
CA GLY A 43 -2.78 1.38 -1.42
C GLY A 43 -4.10 0.95 -0.78
N ILE A 44 -5.08 1.85 -0.69
CA ILE A 44 -6.41 1.54 -0.16
C ILE A 44 -7.15 0.55 -1.06
N VAL A 45 -7.19 0.80 -2.37
CA VAL A 45 -7.88 -0.08 -3.33
C VAL A 45 -7.30 -1.50 -3.30
N ILE A 46 -5.97 -1.62 -3.32
CA ILE A 46 -5.31 -2.94 -3.29
C ILE A 46 -5.55 -3.64 -1.95
N ALA A 47 -5.50 -2.92 -0.82
CA ALA A 47 -5.81 -3.50 0.48
C ALA A 47 -7.24 -4.06 0.52
N ILE A 48 -8.22 -3.31 0.01
CA ILE A 48 -9.63 -3.77 -0.09
C ILE A 48 -9.73 -5.04 -0.94
N LEU A 49 -9.03 -5.09 -2.09
CA LEU A 49 -9.06 -6.25 -2.99
C LEU A 49 -8.46 -7.49 -2.33
N ILE A 50 -7.31 -7.36 -1.67
CA ILE A 50 -6.64 -8.46 -0.97
C ILE A 50 -7.53 -8.99 0.14
N GLU A 51 -8.14 -8.08 0.89
CA GLU A 51 -8.98 -8.44 2.02
C GLU A 51 -10.29 -9.11 1.59
N SER A 52 -10.92 -8.58 0.55
CA SER A 52 -12.09 -9.20 -0.09
C SER A 52 -11.77 -10.59 -0.62
N TRP A 53 -10.59 -10.77 -1.23
CA TRP A 53 -10.15 -12.06 -1.74
C TRP A 53 -9.83 -13.04 -0.59
N ALA A 54 -9.17 -12.57 0.47
CA ALA A 54 -8.84 -13.39 1.64
C ALA A 54 -10.10 -13.88 2.38
N LEU A 55 -11.13 -13.03 2.47
CA LEU A 55 -12.47 -13.39 2.94
C LEU A 55 -13.12 -14.43 2.04
N PHE A 56 -13.11 -14.22 0.72
CA PHE A 56 -13.72 -15.12 -0.25
C PHE A 56 -13.08 -16.52 -0.26
N VAL A 57 -11.76 -16.60 -0.11
CA VAL A 57 -11.02 -17.87 -0.04
C VAL A 57 -11.20 -18.57 1.32
N GLY A 58 -11.88 -17.94 2.28
CA GLY A 58 -12.09 -18.48 3.62
C GLY A 58 -10.78 -18.61 4.42
N ARG A 59 -9.72 -17.91 4.01
CA ARG A 59 -8.40 -17.96 4.67
C ARG A 59 -8.36 -17.14 5.95
N TRP A 60 -9.21 -16.12 6.07
CA TRP A 60 -9.36 -15.34 7.29
C TRP A 60 -10.67 -15.65 8.00
N SER A 61 -10.56 -16.30 9.15
CA SER A 61 -11.60 -16.31 10.18
C SER A 61 -11.35 -15.11 11.10
N TYR A 62 -12.12 -14.04 10.93
CA TYR A 62 -12.03 -12.88 11.81
C TYR A 62 -12.53 -13.27 13.21
N ARG A 63 -11.76 -12.96 14.25
CA ARG A 63 -12.23 -13.08 15.64
C ARG A 63 -13.11 -11.88 15.98
N GLU A 64 -14.10 -12.08 16.86
CA GLU A 64 -15.08 -11.05 17.28
C GLU A 64 -14.46 -9.75 17.82
N THR A 65 -13.19 -9.78 18.24
CA THR A 65 -12.46 -8.61 18.77
C THR A 65 -11.78 -7.73 17.71
N MET A 66 -11.84 -8.08 16.42
CA MET A 66 -11.22 -7.27 15.37
C MET A 66 -12.15 -6.13 14.91
N PRO A 67 -11.67 -4.88 14.83
CA PRO A 67 -12.46 -3.78 14.31
C PRO A 67 -12.66 -3.98 12.79
N LEU A 68 -13.91 -4.31 12.44
CA LEU A 68 -14.37 -4.52 11.08
C LEU A 68 -15.09 -3.27 10.59
N LEU A 69 -14.76 -2.80 9.38
CA LEU A 69 -15.52 -1.78 8.66
C LEU A 69 -16.13 -2.45 7.43
N TYR A 70 -17.45 -2.51 7.33
CA TYR A 70 -18.16 -3.21 6.24
C TYR A 70 -17.73 -4.68 6.04
N GLY A 71 -17.31 -5.36 7.12
CA GLY A 71 -16.80 -6.74 7.05
C GLY A 71 -15.34 -6.88 6.62
N LEU A 72 -14.65 -5.77 6.33
CA LEU A 72 -13.21 -5.72 6.08
C LEU A 72 -12.48 -5.32 7.37
N GLY A 73 -11.39 -6.00 7.70
CA GLY A 73 -10.53 -5.64 8.81
C GLY A 73 -9.83 -4.31 8.57
N ILE A 74 -9.98 -3.38 9.51
CA ILE A 74 -9.35 -2.05 9.37
C ILE A 74 -7.81 -2.14 9.45
N SER A 75 -7.30 -3.18 10.10
CA SER A 75 -5.85 -3.35 10.34
C SER A 75 -5.04 -3.52 9.04
N PRO A 76 -5.37 -4.44 8.12
CA PRO A 76 -4.69 -4.55 6.82
C PRO A 76 -4.74 -3.26 5.98
N LEU A 77 -5.90 -2.59 5.93
CA LEU A 77 -6.09 -1.31 5.24
C LEU A 77 -5.12 -0.23 5.75
N VAL A 78 -5.09 -0.03 7.06
CA VAL A 78 -4.22 0.97 7.69
C VAL A 78 -2.76 0.55 7.55
N GLN A 79 -2.44 -0.73 7.72
CA GLN A 79 -1.07 -1.24 7.61
C GLN A 79 -0.48 -0.95 6.23
N LEU A 80 -1.16 -1.33 5.15
CA LEU A 80 -0.63 -1.15 3.80
C LEU A 80 -0.47 0.34 3.45
N PHE A 81 -1.45 1.16 3.85
CA PHE A 81 -1.41 2.62 3.69
C PHE A 81 -0.23 3.25 4.44
N VAL A 82 -0.06 2.95 5.73
CA VAL A 82 1.02 3.49 6.56
C VAL A 82 2.37 3.03 6.02
N THR A 83 2.51 1.75 5.67
CA THR A 83 3.75 1.22 5.09
C THR A 83 4.10 1.92 3.79
N ALA A 84 3.15 2.12 2.86
CA ALA A 84 3.44 2.80 1.60
C ALA A 84 3.93 4.25 1.79
N ILE A 85 3.33 4.99 2.73
CA ILE A 85 3.77 6.36 3.06
C ILE A 85 5.15 6.36 3.72
N LEU A 86 5.39 5.45 4.67
CA LEU A 86 6.67 5.33 5.35
C LEU A 86 7.77 4.93 4.36
N SER A 87 7.50 3.99 3.45
CA SER A 87 8.42 3.62 2.37
C SER A 87 8.80 4.83 1.53
N LEU A 88 7.82 5.65 1.10
CA LEU A 88 8.11 6.85 0.32
C LEU A 88 9.00 7.84 1.08
N LYS A 89 8.68 8.10 2.36
CA LYS A 89 9.48 8.99 3.21
C LYS A 89 10.89 8.46 3.43
N LEU A 90 11.03 7.16 3.66
CA LEU A 90 12.32 6.50 3.86
C LEU A 90 13.18 6.54 2.59
N THR A 91 12.59 6.21 1.43
CA THR A 91 13.29 6.31 0.14
C THR A 91 13.73 7.74 -0.14
N LYS A 92 12.87 8.74 0.13
CA LYS A 92 13.26 10.15 0.02
C LYS A 92 14.41 10.52 0.97
N PHE A 93 14.40 10.02 2.21
CA PHE A 93 15.48 10.26 3.16
C PHE A 93 16.81 9.65 2.68
N LEU A 94 16.76 8.43 2.15
CA LEU A 94 17.93 7.72 1.62
C LEU A 94 18.51 8.38 0.37
N ILE A 95 17.68 8.92 -0.52
CA ILE A 95 18.17 9.60 -1.75
C ILE A 95 18.77 10.98 -1.42
N LYS A 96 18.34 11.62 -0.33
CA LYS A 96 18.86 12.94 0.07
C LYS A 96 20.26 12.86 0.72
N TYR A 97 20.68 11.67 1.14
CA TYR A 97 22.00 11.39 1.72
C TYR A 97 22.93 10.79 0.67
#